data_AF-A0A7C7C9P3-F1
#
_entry.id   AF-A0A7C7C9P3-F1
#
_cell.length_a   1.000
_cell.length_b   1.000
_cell.length_c   1.000
_cell.angle_alpha   90.00
_cell.angle_beta   90.00
_cell.angle_gamma   90.00
#
_symmetry.space_group_name_H-M   'P 1'
#
loop_
_entity.id
_entity.type
_entity.pdbx_description
1 polymer ?
#
loop_
_entity_poly.entity_id
_entity_poly.type
_entity_poly.pdbx_seq_one_letter_code
_entity_poly.pdbx_strand_id
1 'polypeptide(L)'
;ARQPDSVNPEMNSSGSQFYIVQGGKYKAGELKSFEMRHQASNPEFTYSDEIKTAYIEQGGYAPLDLNYTVFGFVIEGIDIIDSIAAVRTDRSNRPLEDVKFSVEVLK
;
A
#
# COMPACT_ATOMS: atom_id res chain seq x y z
N ALA A 1 -6.06 -3.57 -9.52
CA ALA A 1 -6.51 -4.39 -8.40
C ALA A 1 -6.25 -5.86 -8.65
N ARG A 2 -5.51 -6.51 -7.73
CA ARG A 2 -5.62 -7.96 -7.54
C ARG A 2 -7.10 -8.32 -7.36
N GLN A 3 -7.58 -9.36 -8.04
CA GLN A 3 -8.92 -9.89 -7.80
C GLN A 3 -9.02 -10.49 -6.37
N PRO A 4 -10.23 -10.61 -5.80
CA PRO A 4 -10.43 -11.29 -4.52
C PRO A 4 -9.91 -12.74 -4.54
N ASP A 5 -9.57 -13.28 -3.38
CA ASP A 5 -8.94 -14.61 -3.26
C ASP A 5 -9.84 -15.75 -3.72
N SER A 6 -11.16 -15.57 -3.67
CA SER A 6 -12.13 -16.51 -4.24
C SER A 6 -12.01 -16.67 -5.76
N VAL A 7 -11.43 -15.67 -6.44
CA VAL A 7 -11.22 -15.63 -7.88
C VAL A 7 -9.74 -15.79 -8.24
N ASN A 8 -8.83 -15.30 -7.39
CA ASN A 8 -7.38 -15.37 -7.58
C ASN A 8 -6.70 -15.98 -6.34
N PRO A 9 -6.85 -17.29 -6.10
CA PRO A 9 -6.37 -17.96 -4.90
C PRO A 9 -4.84 -17.98 -4.78
N GLU A 10 -4.13 -17.89 -5.91
CA GLU A 10 -2.67 -17.82 -5.97
C GLU A 10 -2.13 -16.40 -5.77
N MET A 11 -3.01 -15.41 -5.56
CA MET A 11 -2.66 -14.01 -5.31
C MET A 11 -1.82 -13.39 -6.43
N ASN A 12 -1.96 -13.87 -7.68
CA ASN A 12 -1.22 -13.37 -8.84
C ASN A 12 -1.42 -11.86 -9.06
N SER A 13 -0.33 -11.17 -9.41
CA SER A 13 -0.35 -9.73 -9.73
C SER A 13 -1.12 -9.41 -11.01
N SER A 14 -1.69 -8.21 -11.09
CA SER A 14 -2.31 -7.70 -12.31
C SER A 14 -1.27 -6.96 -13.18
N GLY A 15 -1.12 -7.36 -14.44
CA GLY A 15 -0.13 -6.78 -15.35
C GLY A 15 -0.42 -5.34 -15.81
N SER A 16 -1.65 -4.85 -15.64
CA SER A 16 -2.07 -3.51 -16.11
C SER A 16 -2.59 -2.61 -14.99
N GLN A 17 -2.52 -3.06 -13.73
CA GLN A 17 -3.10 -2.31 -12.61
C GLN A 17 -2.14 -2.35 -11.42
N PHE A 18 -1.64 -1.18 -11.04
CA PHE A 18 -0.79 -0.97 -9.87
C PHE A 18 -1.41 0.12 -8.98
N TYR A 19 -0.84 0.26 -7.78
CA TYR A 19 -1.21 1.32 -6.85
C TYR A 19 0.04 2.02 -6.37
N ILE A 20 -0.10 3.32 -6.10
CA ILE A 20 0.86 4.08 -5.31
C ILE A 20 0.30 4.09 -3.89
N VAL A 21 1.05 3.51 -2.96
CA VAL A 21 0.63 3.45 -1.56
C VAL A 21 1.24 4.63 -0.84
N GLN A 22 0.38 5.56 -0.44
CA GLN A 22 0.71 6.61 0.49
C GLN A 22 0.08 6.25 1.83
N GLY A 23 0.92 6.08 2.85
CA GLY A 23 0.48 5.68 4.18
C GLY A 23 1.00 6.59 5.27
N GLY A 24 0.60 6.31 6.50
CA GLY A 24 0.93 7.12 7.67
C GLY A 24 2.04 6.51 8.52
N LYS A 25 2.53 7.30 9.47
CA LYS A 25 3.39 6.81 10.55
C LYS A 25 2.56 6.02 11.55
N TYR A 26 3.14 4.93 12.07
CA TYR A 26 2.52 4.11 13.09
C TYR A 26 3.16 4.32 14.47
N LYS A 27 2.38 4.12 15.52
CA LYS A 27 2.89 3.93 16.88
C LYS A 27 3.25 2.46 17.08
N ALA A 28 4.20 2.19 17.98
CA ALA A 28 4.65 0.83 18.28
C ALA A 28 3.50 -0.14 18.63
N GLY A 29 2.48 0.33 19.36
CA GLY A 29 1.31 -0.49 19.72
C GLY A 29 0.39 -0.83 18.53
N GLU A 30 0.36 0.01 17.49
CA GLU A 30 -0.48 -0.22 16.31
C GLU A 30 0.11 -1.33 15.42
N LEU A 31 1.44 -1.33 15.26
CA LEU A 31 2.16 -2.39 14.53
C LEU A 31 1.95 -3.78 15.11
N LYS A 32 1.86 -3.89 16.44
CA LYS A 32 1.56 -5.15 17.12
C LYS A 32 0.22 -5.76 16.67
N SER A 33 -0.76 -4.93 16.36
CA SER A 33 -2.08 -5.41 15.89
C SER A 33 -2.05 -5.95 14.45
N PHE A 34 -1.12 -5.47 13.62
CA PHE A 34 -0.88 -6.03 12.30
C PHE A 34 -0.05 -7.31 12.39
N GLU A 35 0.97 -7.33 13.24
CA GLU A 35 1.78 -8.52 13.53
C GLU A 35 0.90 -9.69 14.01
N MET A 36 0.02 -9.45 14.99
CA MET A 36 -0.92 -10.47 15.49
C MET A 36 -1.86 -11.01 14.40
N ARG A 37 -2.24 -10.18 13.42
CA ARG A 37 -3.06 -10.64 12.29
C ARG A 37 -2.30 -11.59 11.38
N HIS A 38 -1.03 -11.31 11.11
CA HIS A 38 -0.18 -12.21 10.33
C HIS A 38 0.17 -13.48 11.12
N GLN A 39 0.32 -13.39 12.44
CA GLN A 39 0.54 -14.53 13.32
C GLN A 39 -0.60 -15.56 13.31
N ALA A 40 -1.83 -15.14 12.96
CA ALA A 40 -2.95 -16.06 12.80
C ALA A 40 -2.73 -17.10 11.68
N SER A 41 -1.97 -16.75 10.63
CA SER A 41 -1.60 -17.64 9.52
C SER A 41 -0.14 -18.07 9.53
N ASN A 42 0.74 -17.31 10.20
CA ASN A 42 2.17 -17.58 10.32
C ASN A 42 2.64 -17.25 11.75
N PRO A 43 2.54 -18.20 12.71
CA PRO A 43 2.76 -17.94 14.14
C PRO A 43 4.14 -17.36 14.50
N GLU A 44 5.15 -17.58 13.65
CA GLU A 44 6.51 -17.07 13.85
C GLU A 44 6.73 -15.65 13.27
N PHE A 45 5.71 -15.07 12.63
CA PHE A 45 5.82 -13.74 12.05
C PHE A 45 6.06 -12.68 13.14
N THR A 46 7.14 -11.93 12.99
CA THR A 46 7.41 -10.71 13.74
C THR A 46 7.99 -9.69 12.78
N TYR A 47 7.60 -8.42 12.94
CA TYR A 47 8.35 -7.36 12.27
C TYR A 47 9.74 -7.24 12.93
N SER A 48 10.78 -7.09 12.11
CA SER A 48 12.11 -6.74 12.62
C SER A 48 12.10 -5.32 13.19
N ASP A 49 13.06 -5.01 14.07
CA ASP A 49 13.18 -3.67 14.65
C ASP A 49 13.44 -2.59 13.60
N GLU A 50 14.15 -2.95 12.53
CA GLU A 50 14.39 -2.10 11.36
C GLU A 50 13.07 -1.73 10.66
N ILE A 51 12.20 -2.71 10.40
CA ILE A 51 10.90 -2.50 9.76
C ILE A 51 9.96 -1.71 10.66
N LYS A 52 9.95 -2.01 11.97
CA LYS A 52 9.19 -1.23 12.96
C LYS A 52 9.63 0.23 12.95
N THR A 53 10.94 0.49 12.92
CA THR A 53 11.51 1.84 12.88
C THR A 53 11.11 2.57 11.59
N ALA A 54 11.21 1.91 10.44
CA ALA A 54 10.77 2.49 9.17
C ALA A 54 9.29 2.91 9.20
N TYR A 55 8.39 2.07 9.71
CA TYR A 55 6.98 2.43 9.86
C TYR A 55 6.71 3.56 10.84
N ILE A 56 7.53 3.73 11.88
CA ILE A 56 7.42 4.82 12.84
C ILE A 56 7.93 6.14 12.25
N GLU A 57 9.05 6.11 11.55
CA GLU A 57 9.74 7.32 11.11
C GLU A 57 9.29 7.81 9.74
N GLN A 58 9.18 6.88 8.78
CA GLN A 58 8.88 7.16 7.36
C GLN A 58 7.41 6.91 7.05
N GLY A 59 6.79 5.97 7.77
CA GLY A 59 5.41 5.57 7.56
C GLY A 59 5.27 4.49 6.49
N GLY A 60 4.04 4.26 6.08
CA GLY A 60 3.67 3.23 5.10
C GLY A 60 2.29 2.69 5.38
N TYR A 61 1.97 1.52 4.85
CA TYR A 61 0.65 0.93 5.04
C TYR A 61 0.76 -0.58 5.34
N ALA A 62 1.11 -0.86 6.59
CA ALA A 62 1.27 -2.21 7.16
C ALA A 62 0.11 -3.19 6.87
N PRO A 63 -1.18 -2.79 6.76
CA PRO A 63 -2.24 -3.73 6.41
C PRO A 63 -2.06 -4.49 5.09
N LEU A 64 -1.21 -4.01 4.17
CA LEU A 64 -0.97 -4.67 2.87
C LEU A 64 0.25 -5.60 2.88
N ASP A 65 0.99 -5.67 3.99
CA ASP A 65 2.15 -6.55 4.11
C ASP A 65 1.77 -8.00 3.85
N LEU A 66 2.70 -8.74 3.23
CA LEU A 66 2.54 -10.14 2.79
C LEU A 66 1.42 -10.39 1.76
N ASN A 67 0.64 -9.36 1.40
CA ASN A 67 -0.47 -9.48 0.45
C ASN A 67 -0.14 -8.86 -0.91
N TYR A 68 0.76 -7.89 -0.96
CA TYR A 68 1.11 -7.16 -2.18
C TYR A 68 2.62 -7.09 -2.37
N THR A 69 3.08 -7.35 -3.59
CA THR A 69 4.48 -7.20 -3.97
C THR A 69 4.79 -5.74 -4.26
N VAL A 70 5.74 -5.19 -3.51
CA VAL A 70 6.32 -3.86 -3.80
C VAL A 70 7.43 -4.03 -4.84
N PHE A 71 7.34 -3.30 -5.95
CA PHE A 71 8.31 -3.37 -7.06
C PHE A 71 9.05 -2.05 -7.31
N GLY A 72 8.75 -0.99 -6.56
CA GLY A 72 9.36 0.32 -6.71
C GLY A 72 8.90 1.31 -5.64
N PHE A 73 9.50 2.49 -5.66
CA PHE A 73 9.19 3.60 -4.77
C PHE A 73 9.18 4.92 -5.56
N VAL A 74 8.42 5.89 -5.06
CA VAL A 74 8.33 7.23 -5.66
C VAL A 74 9.54 8.04 -5.19
N ILE A 75 10.29 8.61 -6.14
CA ILE A 75 11.49 9.42 -5.85
C ILE A 75 11.20 10.93 -5.83
N GLU A 76 10.18 11.38 -6.57
CA GLU A 76 9.82 12.80 -6.74
C GLU A 76 8.30 12.93 -6.89
N GLY A 77 7.75 14.11 -6.57
CA GLY A 77 6.31 14.41 -6.75
C GLY A 77 5.38 13.79 -5.71
N ILE A 78 5.83 13.61 -4.47
CA ILE A 78 4.97 13.13 -3.36
C ILE A 78 3.80 14.10 -3.10
N ASP A 79 4.04 15.40 -3.21
CA ASP A 79 3.03 16.45 -3.11
C ASP A 79 1.94 16.35 -4.20
N ILE A 80 2.29 15.87 -5.40
CA ILE A 80 1.33 15.59 -6.46
C ILE A 80 0.43 14.42 -6.05
N ILE A 81 0.99 13.37 -5.45
CA ILE A 81 0.21 12.25 -4.93
C ILE A 81 -0.75 12.72 -3.84
N ASP A 82 -0.30 13.58 -2.92
CA ASP A 82 -1.15 14.19 -1.88
C ASP A 82 -2.34 14.93 -2.51
N SER A 83 -2.08 15.71 -3.57
CA SER A 83 -3.11 16.48 -4.27
C SER A 83 -4.15 15.57 -4.94
N ILE A 84 -3.72 14.44 -5.51
CA ILE A 84 -4.60 13.44 -6.14
C ILE A 84 -5.43 12.72 -5.06
N ALA A 85 -4.83 12.36 -3.92
CA ALA A 85 -5.55 11.70 -2.83
C ALA A 85 -6.62 12.60 -2.19
N ALA A 86 -6.46 13.92 -2.25
CA ALA A 86 -7.39 14.90 -1.70
C ALA A 86 -8.55 15.28 -2.64
N VAL A 87 -8.59 14.79 -3.89
CA VAL A 87 -9.67 15.13 -4.81
C VAL A 87 -11.01 14.63 -4.29
N ARG A 88 -12.08 15.39 -4.59
CA ARG A 88 -13.43 15.02 -4.18
C ARG A 88 -13.86 13.74 -4.88
N THR A 89 -14.45 12.82 -4.11
CA THR A 89 -14.95 11.54 -4.59
C THR A 89 -16.46 11.39 -4.38
N ASP A 90 -17.05 10.46 -5.11
CA ASP A 90 -18.42 9.99 -4.89
C ASP A 90 -18.49 8.95 -3.75
N ARG A 91 -19.70 8.39 -3.54
CA ARG A 91 -19.94 7.36 -2.51
C ARG A 91 -19.20 6.05 -2.75
N SER A 92 -18.68 5.82 -3.95
CA SER A 92 -17.92 4.64 -4.34
C SER A 92 -16.41 4.91 -4.34
N ASN A 93 -15.97 6.04 -3.78
CA ASN A 93 -14.58 6.51 -3.78
C ASN A 93 -14.01 6.75 -5.20
N ARG A 94 -14.86 7.00 -6.19
CA ARG A 94 -14.42 7.43 -7.52
C ARG A 94 -14.26 8.96 -7.55
N PRO A 95 -13.16 9.52 -8.07
CA PRO A 95 -13.04 10.96 -8.30
C PRO A 95 -14.22 11.53 -9.10
N LEU A 96 -14.75 12.68 -8.69
CA LEU A 96 -15.84 13.35 -9.40
C LEU A 96 -15.42 13.87 -10.78
N GLU A 97 -14.13 14.17 -10.94
CA GLU A 97 -13.50 14.57 -12.20
C GLU A 97 -12.37 13.59 -12.52
N ASP A 98 -12.19 13.29 -13.82
CA ASP A 98 -11.19 12.33 -14.27
C ASP A 98 -9.77 12.86 -14.05
N VAL A 99 -8.98 12.16 -13.23
CA VAL A 99 -7.55 12.39 -13.06
C VAL A 99 -6.80 11.55 -14.10
N LYS A 100 -6.17 12.20 -15.08
CA LYS A 100 -5.46 11.54 -16.19
C LYS A 100 -3.95 11.55 -15.96
N PHE A 101 -3.27 10.50 -16.40
CA PHE A 101 -1.81 10.40 -16.38
C PHE A 101 -1.30 9.72 -17.65
N SER A 102 -0.01 9.91 -17.92
CA SER A 102 0.74 9.19 -18.96
C SER A 102 1.95 8.52 -18.32
N VAL A 103 2.44 7.44 -18.93
CA VAL A 103 3.61 6.71 -18.46
C VAL A 103 4.71 6.82 -19.49
N GLU A 104 5.91 7.16 -19.05
CA GLU A 104 7.13 7.15 -19.86
C GLU A 104 8.19 6.30 -19.14
N VAL A 105 8.88 5.46 -19.91
CA VAL A 105 10.01 4.69 -19.42
C VAL A 105 11.27 5.50 -19.71
N LEU A 106 11.93 5.96 -18.64
CA LEU A 106 13.21 6.66 -18.74
C LEU A 106 14.29 5.69 -19.23
N LYS A 107 15.13 6.14 -20.17
CA LYS A 107 16.24 5.37 -20.75
C LYS A 107 17.56 5.70 -20.08
#